data_AF-A0A7C6YIU8-F1
#
_entry.id   AF-A0A7C6YIU8-F1
#
_cell.length_a   1.000
_cell.length_b   1.000
_cell.length_c   1.000
_cell.angle_alpha   90.00
_cell.angle_beta   90.00
_cell.angle_gamma   90.00
#
_symmetry.space_group_name_H-M   'P 1'
#
loop_
_entity.id
_entity.type
_entity.pdbx_description
1 polymer ?
#
loop_
_entity_poly.entity_id
_entity_poly.type
_entity_poly.pdbx_seq_one_letter_code
_entity_poly.pdbx_strand_id
1 'polypeptide(L)'
;MIGISADFDPVHLGHVDLIQKAREVADEKNTEVVIYLNKGYSANHAPFFTNFEARSKMALEAGADRIVPIENLHHRLTMAYTVPIRIALMIQDGITDYVDAAEVNPARIKKYAASFIKRGIFSGIPRNLPNRNVIRWYAVNEFLDLRFKRKMKFHFIPEGKVNGEKISGRQIRQEILENNLKIPHNVKKVLPDSTTNILEDEIKKGNMPGKRNLEVVLNRLNTRPRHKLLKTAHLNASAVEHIIQGRWYQAENQVWASLRQAGYGPVLSRLALSCVEEDVTRGELYELIIDYEKQGIIPPDQTIGQVIERAWYVASMVEKGFTSSEAHEKFRKGSRIKDKPQYSFEAGIHLRSFELESLKEGMDAHLYVDKRGVLACELKPSGRKVKSPLKLSGKMATYLRLLVDSQIIPLRGELVKKKRGWRIKLRVGL
;
A
#
# COMPACT_ATOMS: atom_id res chain seq x y z
N MET A 1 20.53 3.82 -20.28
CA MET A 1 20.59 3.82 -18.80
C MET A 1 20.10 2.48 -18.28
N ILE A 2 20.81 1.92 -17.31
CA ILE A 2 20.48 0.62 -16.67
C ILE A 2 19.88 0.90 -15.30
N GLY A 3 18.67 0.40 -15.03
CA GLY A 3 17.93 0.67 -13.81
C GLY A 3 17.98 -0.48 -12.80
N ILE A 4 18.08 -0.13 -11.52
CA ILE A 4 17.81 -1.01 -10.38
C ILE A 4 16.79 -0.32 -9.47
N SER A 5 15.85 -1.07 -8.90
CA SER A 5 14.88 -0.54 -7.93
C SER A 5 15.03 -1.24 -6.59
N ALA A 6 15.38 -0.50 -5.54
CA ALA A 6 15.82 -1.13 -4.28
C ALA A 6 15.49 -0.33 -3.01
N ASP A 7 15.58 -1.02 -1.88
CA ASP A 7 15.61 -0.43 -0.53
C ASP A 7 17.05 -0.22 -0.03
N PHE A 8 17.98 -1.15 -0.35
CA PHE A 8 19.39 -1.13 0.05
C PHE A 8 19.65 -0.76 1.51
N ASP A 9 19.03 -1.50 2.43
CA ASP A 9 18.99 -1.18 3.86
C ASP A 9 19.60 -2.30 4.73
N PRO A 10 20.94 -2.46 4.76
CA PRO A 10 21.97 -1.71 4.02
C PRO A 10 22.38 -2.39 2.69
N VAL A 11 23.33 -1.80 1.95
CA VAL A 11 23.99 -2.44 0.78
C VAL A 11 24.91 -3.56 1.26
N HIS A 12 24.60 -4.81 0.92
CA HIS A 12 25.39 -6.00 1.26
C HIS A 12 26.01 -6.60 0.00
N LEU A 13 26.86 -7.63 0.12
CA LEU A 13 27.58 -8.20 -1.03
C LEU A 13 26.64 -8.68 -2.16
N GLY A 14 25.48 -9.27 -1.83
CA GLY A 14 24.50 -9.63 -2.86
C GLY A 14 23.88 -8.44 -3.61
N HIS A 15 23.91 -7.22 -3.04
CA HIS A 15 23.54 -5.99 -3.75
C HIS A 15 24.70 -5.48 -4.61
N VAL A 16 25.94 -5.70 -4.18
CA VAL A 16 27.14 -5.39 -4.98
C VAL A 16 27.13 -6.23 -6.27
N ASP A 17 26.85 -7.54 -6.18
CA ASP A 17 26.72 -8.40 -7.36
C ASP A 17 25.67 -7.87 -8.36
N LEU A 18 24.54 -7.37 -7.82
CA LEU A 18 23.47 -6.76 -8.61
C LEU A 18 23.92 -5.48 -9.32
N ILE A 19 24.60 -4.58 -8.59
CA ILE A 19 25.12 -3.32 -9.13
C ILE A 19 26.23 -3.60 -10.16
N GLN A 20 27.09 -4.59 -9.90
CA GLN A 20 28.16 -4.96 -10.81
C GLN A 20 27.62 -5.56 -12.11
N LYS A 21 26.56 -6.40 -12.04
CA LYS A 21 25.89 -6.83 -13.27
C LYS A 21 25.31 -5.66 -14.04
N ALA A 22 24.70 -4.68 -13.36
CA ALA A 22 24.23 -3.47 -14.02
C ALA A 22 25.38 -2.67 -14.65
N ARG A 23 26.53 -2.60 -13.98
CA ARG A 23 27.75 -1.95 -14.47
C ARG A 23 28.27 -2.61 -15.74
N GLU A 24 28.40 -3.93 -15.77
CA GLU A 24 28.79 -4.69 -16.97
C GLU A 24 27.90 -4.33 -18.17
N VAL A 25 26.57 -4.36 -17.99
CA VAL A 25 25.61 -4.03 -19.06
C VAL A 25 25.69 -2.55 -19.44
N ALA A 26 25.99 -1.68 -18.48
CA ALA A 26 26.12 -0.24 -18.71
C ALA A 26 27.37 0.08 -19.54
N ASP A 27 28.51 -0.55 -19.22
CA ASP A 27 29.79 -0.38 -19.91
C ASP A 27 29.71 -0.94 -21.35
N GLU A 28 29.10 -2.12 -21.55
CA GLU A 28 28.82 -2.69 -22.88
C GLU A 28 28.02 -1.73 -23.77
N LYS A 29 27.19 -0.89 -23.17
CA LYS A 29 26.28 0.05 -23.85
C LYS A 29 26.74 1.50 -23.76
N ASN A 30 27.91 1.76 -23.16
CA ASN A 30 28.43 3.09 -22.88
C ASN A 30 27.37 4.03 -22.25
N THR A 31 26.76 3.58 -21.14
CA THR A 31 25.69 4.30 -20.44
C THR A 31 25.89 4.23 -18.91
N GLU A 32 25.05 4.94 -18.15
CA GLU A 32 25.05 4.90 -16.68
C GLU A 32 24.17 3.81 -16.03
N VAL A 33 24.52 3.45 -14.80
CA VAL A 33 23.73 2.68 -13.80
C VAL A 33 23.00 3.64 -12.86
N VAL A 34 21.68 3.53 -12.84
CA VAL A 34 20.76 4.39 -12.08
C VAL A 34 19.99 3.55 -11.06
N ILE A 35 20.06 3.92 -9.79
CA ILE A 35 19.32 3.24 -8.72
C ILE A 35 18.14 4.10 -8.26
N TYR A 36 16.95 3.53 -8.36
CA TYR A 36 15.71 4.10 -7.83
C TYR A 36 15.52 3.65 -6.39
N LEU A 37 16.06 4.45 -5.48
CA LEU A 37 16.18 4.15 -4.06
C LEU A 37 15.01 4.75 -3.27
N ASN A 38 14.33 3.92 -2.49
CA ASN A 38 13.23 4.39 -1.65
C ASN A 38 13.70 5.34 -0.54
N LYS A 39 12.96 6.43 -0.33
CA LYS A 39 13.21 7.45 0.70
C LYS A 39 12.01 7.58 1.64
N GLY A 40 12.29 7.79 2.93
CA GLY A 40 11.29 7.81 4.01
C GLY A 40 10.89 6.41 4.48
N TYR A 41 10.17 5.66 3.63
CA TYR A 41 9.63 4.34 3.98
C TYR A 41 10.09 3.23 3.03
N SER A 42 10.45 2.08 3.59
CA SER A 42 10.80 0.86 2.84
C SER A 42 9.61 0.26 2.10
N ALA A 43 9.87 -0.69 1.19
CA ALA A 43 8.82 -1.48 0.54
C ALA A 43 7.95 -2.28 1.53
N ASN A 44 8.43 -2.47 2.77
CA ASN A 44 7.70 -3.08 3.88
C ASN A 44 6.93 -2.06 4.75
N HIS A 45 6.86 -0.79 4.34
CA HIS A 45 6.11 0.28 4.98
C HIS A 45 6.63 0.62 6.40
N ALA A 46 7.93 0.47 6.62
CA ALA A 46 8.59 0.86 7.86
C ALA A 46 9.72 1.86 7.57
N PRO A 47 10.09 2.71 8.55
CA PRO A 47 11.31 3.50 8.49
C PRO A 47 12.51 2.62 8.17
N PHE A 48 13.46 3.19 7.43
CA PHE A 48 14.72 2.51 7.14
C PHE A 48 15.58 2.41 8.40
N PHE A 49 16.42 1.39 8.44
CA PHE A 49 17.45 1.29 9.47
C PHE A 49 18.53 2.35 9.28
N THR A 50 18.90 2.60 8.02
CA THR A 50 19.85 3.64 7.63
C THR A 50 19.15 4.73 6.80
N ASN A 51 19.48 6.00 7.02
CA ASN A 51 18.89 7.12 6.28
C ASN A 51 19.17 7.04 4.76
N PHE A 52 18.49 7.88 3.98
CA PHE A 52 18.59 7.85 2.53
C PHE A 52 19.99 8.24 2.03
N GLU A 53 20.61 9.21 2.68
CA GLU A 53 21.89 9.79 2.31
C GLU A 53 23.00 8.75 2.44
N ALA A 54 23.05 8.03 3.56
CA ALA A 54 24.02 6.97 3.77
C ALA A 54 23.79 5.76 2.85
N ARG A 55 22.53 5.34 2.62
CA ARG A 55 22.23 4.27 1.64
C ARG A 55 22.58 4.68 0.21
N SER A 56 22.40 5.95 -0.14
CA SER A 56 22.81 6.51 -1.43
C SER A 56 24.33 6.47 -1.58
N LYS A 57 25.07 6.88 -0.54
CA LYS A 57 26.53 6.80 -0.51
C LYS A 57 27.03 5.37 -0.67
N MET A 58 26.45 4.41 0.06
CA MET A 58 26.79 2.99 -0.07
C MET A 58 26.58 2.47 -1.49
N ALA A 59 25.48 2.86 -2.13
CA ALA A 59 25.16 2.46 -3.50
C ALA A 59 26.12 3.06 -4.54
N LEU A 60 26.51 4.32 -4.38
CA LEU A 60 27.51 4.98 -5.22
C LEU A 60 28.88 4.32 -5.07
N GLU A 61 29.32 4.06 -3.83
CA GLU A 61 30.58 3.35 -3.55
C GLU A 61 30.58 1.89 -4.04
N ALA A 62 29.39 1.28 -4.19
CA ALA A 62 29.23 -0.04 -4.78
C ALA A 62 29.24 -0.03 -6.33
N GLY A 63 29.39 1.14 -6.96
CA GLY A 63 29.56 1.26 -8.41
C GLY A 63 28.32 1.70 -9.17
N ALA A 64 27.38 2.41 -8.55
CA ALA A 64 26.32 3.13 -9.26
C ALA A 64 26.75 4.55 -9.65
N ASP A 65 26.20 5.10 -10.73
CA ASP A 65 26.51 6.47 -11.16
C ASP A 65 25.54 7.49 -10.56
N ARG A 66 24.27 7.09 -10.43
CA ARG A 66 23.19 8.01 -10.08
C ARG A 66 22.15 7.36 -9.18
N ILE A 67 21.69 8.12 -8.18
CA ILE A 67 20.61 7.74 -7.29
C ILE A 67 19.39 8.63 -7.56
N VAL A 68 18.24 8.01 -7.78
CA VAL A 68 16.95 8.68 -7.93
C VAL A 68 16.08 8.35 -6.71
N PRO A 69 15.67 9.34 -5.90
CA PRO A 69 14.83 9.10 -4.75
C PRO A 69 13.40 8.71 -5.17
N ILE A 70 12.87 7.64 -4.59
CA ILE A 70 11.45 7.30 -4.65
C ILE A 70 10.80 7.75 -3.33
N GLU A 71 10.10 8.86 -3.40
CA GLU A 71 9.40 9.45 -2.26
C GLU A 71 7.90 9.23 -2.35
N ASN A 72 7.19 9.44 -1.24
CA ASN A 72 5.74 9.64 -1.23
C ASN A 72 4.87 8.45 -1.67
N LEU A 73 5.45 7.27 -1.93
CA LEU A 73 4.70 6.07 -2.32
C LEU A 73 4.49 5.11 -1.16
N HIS A 74 5.54 4.73 -0.44
CA HIS A 74 5.53 3.55 0.42
C HIS A 74 4.84 3.72 1.78
N HIS A 75 4.50 4.92 2.24
CA HIS A 75 3.56 5.07 3.36
C HIS A 75 2.10 5.16 2.92
N ARG A 76 1.83 5.26 1.61
CA ARG A 76 0.50 5.42 1.04
C ARG A 76 0.01 4.17 0.33
N LEU A 77 0.85 3.55 -0.50
CA LEU A 77 0.42 2.56 -1.48
C LEU A 77 1.06 1.19 -1.22
N THR A 78 0.28 0.13 -1.49
CA THR A 78 0.81 -1.23 -1.51
C THR A 78 1.67 -1.46 -2.75
N MET A 79 2.50 -2.52 -2.73
CA MET A 79 3.28 -2.93 -3.91
C MET A 79 2.46 -3.20 -5.17
N ALA A 80 1.15 -3.44 -5.05
CA ALA A 80 0.29 -3.59 -6.21
C ALA A 80 0.28 -2.32 -7.07
N TYR A 81 0.28 -1.14 -6.42
CA TYR A 81 0.29 0.17 -7.07
C TYR A 81 1.71 0.75 -7.22
N THR A 82 2.60 0.55 -6.26
CA THR A 82 3.94 1.19 -6.34
C THR A 82 4.82 0.60 -7.44
N VAL A 83 4.68 -0.69 -7.77
CA VAL A 83 5.45 -1.31 -8.85
C VAL A 83 5.14 -0.71 -10.22
N PRO A 84 3.87 -0.59 -10.68
CA PRO A 84 3.58 0.09 -11.95
C PRO A 84 4.06 1.53 -11.99
N ILE A 85 3.90 2.29 -10.91
CA ILE A 85 4.38 3.67 -10.83
C ILE A 85 5.90 3.74 -11.00
N ARG A 86 6.66 2.88 -10.30
CA ARG A 86 8.13 2.87 -10.40
C ARG A 86 8.62 2.42 -11.78
N ILE A 87 7.98 1.42 -12.40
CA ILE A 87 8.34 0.99 -13.76
C ILE A 87 8.05 2.10 -14.77
N ALA A 88 6.90 2.78 -14.66
CA ALA A 88 6.56 3.90 -15.52
C ALA A 88 7.58 5.03 -15.40
N LEU A 89 7.96 5.42 -14.17
CA LEU A 89 9.01 6.40 -13.92
C LEU A 89 10.33 6.02 -14.61
N MET A 90 10.80 4.78 -14.42
CA MET A 90 12.03 4.32 -15.06
C MET A 90 11.95 4.35 -16.59
N ILE A 91 10.82 3.93 -17.18
CA ILE A 91 10.63 3.99 -18.64
C ILE A 91 10.67 5.43 -19.14
N GLN A 92 9.97 6.35 -18.43
CA GLN A 92 9.89 7.77 -18.77
C GLN A 92 11.24 8.47 -18.64
N ASP A 93 12.01 8.13 -17.61
CA ASP A 93 13.36 8.64 -17.41
C ASP A 93 14.33 8.14 -18.47
N GLY A 94 13.96 7.12 -19.25
CA GLY A 94 14.75 6.61 -20.36
C GLY A 94 15.60 5.37 -20.02
N ILE A 95 15.27 4.65 -18.94
CA ILE A 95 15.87 3.35 -18.65
C ILE A 95 15.57 2.37 -19.79
N THR A 96 16.58 1.64 -20.24
CA THR A 96 16.47 0.66 -21.34
C THR A 96 16.54 -0.78 -20.85
N ASP A 97 17.20 -0.99 -19.72
CA ASP A 97 17.48 -2.29 -19.16
C ASP A 97 17.25 -2.24 -17.65
N TYR A 98 16.81 -3.35 -17.08
CA TYR A 98 16.54 -3.49 -15.66
C TYR A 98 17.25 -4.72 -15.13
N VAL A 99 17.97 -4.61 -14.02
CA VAL A 99 18.65 -5.74 -13.39
C VAL A 99 17.92 -6.11 -12.10
N ASP A 100 17.62 -7.40 -11.93
CA ASP A 100 17.00 -7.95 -10.72
C ASP A 100 17.67 -9.27 -10.32
N ALA A 101 17.53 -9.63 -9.05
CA ALA A 101 18.00 -10.90 -8.54
C ALA A 101 16.83 -11.90 -8.39
N ALA A 102 16.99 -13.11 -8.91
CA ALA A 102 15.99 -14.17 -8.81
C ALA A 102 16.63 -15.56 -8.73
N GLU A 103 16.09 -16.43 -7.88
CA GLU A 103 16.52 -17.83 -7.75
C GLU A 103 15.87 -18.77 -8.77
N VAL A 104 15.15 -18.21 -9.75
CA VAL A 104 14.37 -18.97 -10.72
C VAL A 104 14.84 -18.65 -12.13
N ASN A 105 14.93 -19.69 -12.97
CA ASN A 105 15.25 -19.54 -14.38
C ASN A 105 14.37 -18.44 -15.03
N PRO A 106 14.98 -17.46 -15.73
CA PRO A 106 14.26 -16.37 -16.42
C PRO A 106 13.06 -16.83 -17.25
N ALA A 107 13.18 -17.96 -17.95
CA ALA A 107 12.09 -18.51 -18.77
C ALA A 107 10.86 -18.86 -17.93
N ARG A 108 11.04 -19.34 -16.69
CA ARG A 108 9.93 -19.61 -15.77
C ARG A 108 9.27 -18.31 -15.29
N ILE A 109 10.03 -17.26 -15.00
CA ILE A 109 9.47 -15.94 -14.65
C ILE A 109 8.55 -15.44 -15.78
N LYS A 110 9.03 -15.48 -17.04
CA LYS A 110 8.24 -15.09 -18.22
C LYS A 110 6.99 -15.94 -18.37
N LYS A 111 7.10 -17.26 -18.21
CA LYS A 111 5.96 -18.20 -18.29
C LYS A 111 4.90 -17.89 -17.23
N TYR A 112 5.30 -17.63 -15.98
CA TYR A 112 4.36 -17.28 -14.92
C TYR A 112 3.69 -15.92 -15.19
N ALA A 113 4.46 -14.93 -15.63
CA ALA A 113 3.97 -13.60 -15.94
C ALA A 113 2.95 -13.57 -17.08
N ALA A 114 3.13 -14.40 -18.12
CA ALA A 114 2.30 -14.40 -19.33
C ALA A 114 0.78 -14.48 -19.04
N SER A 115 0.39 -15.32 -18.08
CA SER A 115 -1.03 -15.46 -17.70
C SER A 115 -1.61 -14.20 -17.06
N PHE A 116 -0.81 -13.49 -16.25
CA PHE A 116 -1.21 -12.25 -15.57
C PHE A 116 -1.26 -11.09 -16.55
N ILE A 117 -0.30 -11.01 -17.48
CA ILE A 117 -0.28 -10.03 -18.58
C ILE A 117 -1.54 -10.17 -19.43
N LYS A 118 -1.83 -11.38 -19.93
CA LYS A 118 -3.00 -11.66 -20.78
C LYS A 118 -4.32 -11.27 -20.10
N ARG A 119 -4.41 -11.47 -18.78
CA ARG A 119 -5.63 -11.17 -18.01
C ARG A 119 -5.69 -9.73 -17.51
N GLY A 120 -4.58 -9.00 -17.54
CA GLY A 120 -4.46 -7.69 -16.90
C GLY A 120 -4.67 -7.73 -15.39
N ILE A 121 -4.30 -8.83 -14.70
CA ILE A 121 -4.51 -9.01 -13.25
C ILE A 121 -3.18 -9.12 -12.53
N PHE A 122 -2.74 -8.06 -11.84
CA PHE A 122 -1.43 -7.99 -11.19
C PHE A 122 -1.52 -7.92 -9.65
N SER A 123 -2.69 -7.54 -9.12
CA SER A 123 -2.93 -7.56 -7.67
C SER A 123 -3.04 -8.99 -7.11
N GLY A 124 -3.58 -9.90 -7.93
CA GLY A 124 -3.95 -11.27 -7.56
C GLY A 124 -2.87 -12.34 -7.74
N ILE A 125 -1.59 -11.97 -7.89
CA ILE A 125 -0.51 -12.95 -8.03
C ILE A 125 -0.40 -13.78 -6.73
N PRO A 126 -0.52 -15.12 -6.78
CA PRO A 126 -0.51 -15.98 -5.60
C PRO A 126 0.78 -15.89 -4.77
N ARG A 127 0.65 -16.03 -3.45
CA ARG A 127 1.78 -15.93 -2.49
C ARG A 127 2.75 -17.10 -2.56
N ASN A 128 2.27 -18.27 -3.00
CA ASN A 128 3.06 -19.49 -3.14
C ASN A 128 3.89 -19.54 -4.44
N LEU A 129 3.79 -18.55 -5.33
CA LEU A 129 4.65 -18.49 -6.50
C LEU A 129 6.08 -18.05 -6.11
N PRO A 130 7.12 -18.75 -6.60
CA PRO A 130 8.50 -18.39 -6.32
C PRO A 130 8.84 -17.04 -6.97
N ASN A 131 9.65 -16.21 -6.29
CA ASN A 131 10.02 -14.84 -6.70
C ASN A 131 8.80 -14.02 -7.19
N ARG A 132 7.64 -14.15 -6.52
CA ARG A 132 6.39 -13.44 -6.83
C ARG A 132 6.57 -11.96 -7.16
N ASN A 133 7.44 -11.27 -6.43
CA ASN A 133 7.67 -9.84 -6.66
C ASN A 133 8.36 -9.61 -8.01
N VAL A 134 9.40 -10.38 -8.35
CA VAL A 134 10.07 -10.34 -9.66
C VAL A 134 9.09 -10.64 -10.80
N ILE A 135 8.20 -11.64 -10.61
CA ILE A 135 7.11 -11.93 -11.56
C ILE A 135 6.21 -10.71 -11.75
N ARG A 136 5.85 -9.98 -10.67
CA ARG A 136 5.07 -8.74 -10.78
C ARG A 136 5.81 -7.67 -11.58
N TRP A 137 7.08 -7.40 -11.25
CA TRP A 137 7.89 -6.40 -11.93
C TRP A 137 7.95 -6.68 -13.44
N TYR A 138 8.27 -7.92 -13.81
CA TYR A 138 8.30 -8.33 -15.22
C TYR A 138 6.93 -8.18 -15.90
N ALA A 139 5.86 -8.70 -15.26
CA ALA A 139 4.52 -8.66 -15.83
C ALA A 139 4.01 -7.22 -16.05
N VAL A 140 4.32 -6.32 -15.13
CA VAL A 140 3.93 -4.91 -15.22
C VAL A 140 4.74 -4.16 -16.29
N ASN A 141 6.03 -4.48 -16.46
CA ASN A 141 6.84 -3.94 -17.57
C ASN A 141 6.26 -4.32 -18.94
N GLU A 142 5.85 -5.58 -19.12
CA GLU A 142 5.18 -6.01 -20.35
C GLU A 142 3.81 -5.34 -20.55
N PHE A 143 3.06 -5.12 -19.47
CA PHE A 143 1.80 -4.38 -19.54
C PHE A 143 2.00 -2.93 -19.99
N LEU A 144 2.99 -2.24 -19.42
CA LEU A 144 3.26 -0.83 -19.72
C LEU A 144 3.87 -0.63 -21.12
N ASP A 145 4.46 -1.65 -21.73
CA ASP A 145 4.87 -1.63 -23.14
C ASP A 145 3.72 -1.26 -24.08
N LEU A 146 2.52 -1.79 -23.81
CA LEU A 146 1.32 -1.48 -24.59
C LEU A 146 1.00 0.01 -24.57
N ARG A 147 1.29 0.68 -23.45
CA ARG A 147 1.01 2.09 -23.18
C ARG A 147 2.12 3.02 -23.69
N PHE A 148 3.37 2.74 -23.35
CA PHE A 148 4.52 3.60 -23.65
C PHE A 148 5.20 3.26 -24.98
N LYS A 149 4.82 2.14 -25.62
CA LYS A 149 5.50 1.57 -26.81
C LYS A 149 7.00 1.37 -26.57
N ARG A 150 7.33 1.11 -25.32
CA ARG A 150 8.67 0.95 -24.80
C ARG A 150 8.59 0.14 -23.52
N LYS A 151 9.55 -0.77 -23.36
CA LYS A 151 9.77 -1.54 -22.13
C LYS A 151 11.26 -1.72 -21.85
N MET A 152 11.57 -2.00 -20.61
CA MET A 152 12.95 -2.33 -20.20
C MET A 152 13.26 -3.79 -20.52
N LYS A 153 14.50 -4.08 -20.94
CA LYS A 153 15.02 -5.43 -21.04
C LYS A 153 15.46 -5.91 -19.66
N PHE A 154 14.86 -6.98 -19.16
CA PHE A 154 15.19 -7.54 -17.85
C PHE A 154 16.42 -8.46 -17.94
N HIS A 155 17.37 -8.26 -17.02
CA HIS A 155 18.51 -9.12 -16.77
C HIS A 155 18.36 -9.70 -15.37
N PHE A 156 18.38 -11.02 -15.26
CA PHE A 156 18.24 -11.70 -13.99
C PHE A 156 19.55 -12.36 -13.60
N ILE A 157 19.99 -12.11 -12.38
CA ILE A 157 21.12 -12.82 -11.77
C ILE A 157 20.63 -13.71 -10.63
N PRO A 158 21.38 -14.76 -10.25
CA PRO A 158 21.13 -15.48 -9.01
C PRO A 158 21.15 -14.53 -7.81
N GLU A 159 20.34 -14.82 -6.78
CA GLU A 159 20.44 -14.08 -5.52
C GLU A 159 21.78 -14.38 -4.83
N GLY A 160 22.44 -13.34 -4.29
CA GLY A 160 23.72 -13.48 -3.60
C GLY A 160 23.62 -14.36 -2.36
N LYS A 161 24.55 -15.32 -2.22
CA LYS A 161 24.57 -16.32 -1.15
C LYS A 161 25.92 -16.35 -0.43
N VAL A 162 25.89 -16.61 0.86
CA VAL A 162 27.08 -16.93 1.68
C VAL A 162 26.79 -18.25 2.38
N ASN A 163 27.71 -19.22 2.24
CA ASN A 163 27.53 -20.60 2.74
C ASN A 163 26.22 -21.27 2.26
N GLY A 164 25.78 -20.96 1.04
CA GLY A 164 24.54 -21.51 0.47
C GLY A 164 23.24 -20.82 0.92
N GLU A 165 23.31 -19.88 1.88
CA GLU A 165 22.17 -19.11 2.36
C GLU A 165 22.12 -17.71 1.76
N LYS A 166 20.91 -17.23 1.47
CA LYS A 166 20.67 -15.89 0.93
C LYS A 166 21.10 -14.83 1.95
N ILE A 167 21.87 -13.85 1.50
CA ILE A 167 22.19 -12.68 2.33
C ILE A 167 20.90 -11.88 2.58
N SER A 168 20.54 -11.70 3.85
CA SER A 168 19.30 -11.03 4.25
C SER A 168 19.59 -9.72 4.97
N GLY A 169 19.20 -8.61 4.35
CA GLY A 169 19.24 -7.29 5.02
C GLY A 169 18.46 -7.26 6.35
N ARG A 170 17.41 -8.10 6.51
CA ARG A 170 16.71 -8.22 7.80
C ARG A 170 17.58 -8.82 8.89
N GLN A 171 18.29 -9.92 8.58
CA GLN A 171 19.18 -10.58 9.55
C GLN A 171 20.35 -9.66 9.92
N ILE A 172 20.98 -9.03 8.92
CA ILE A 172 22.04 -8.03 9.14
C ILE A 172 21.62 -6.96 10.15
N ARG A 173 20.45 -6.32 9.93
CA ARG A 173 19.95 -5.29 10.85
C ARG A 173 19.63 -5.83 12.23
N GLN A 174 19.03 -7.02 12.31
CA GLN A 174 18.70 -7.65 13.57
C GLN A 174 19.96 -7.94 14.39
N GLU A 175 20.99 -8.50 13.77
CA GLU A 175 22.27 -8.79 14.42
C GLU A 175 22.96 -7.52 14.92
N ILE A 176 22.96 -6.43 14.13
CA ILE A 176 23.50 -5.14 14.60
C ILE A 176 22.72 -4.60 15.80
N LEU A 177 21.38 -4.71 15.80
CA LEU A 177 20.53 -4.27 16.91
C LEU A 177 20.76 -5.09 18.18
N GLU A 178 20.85 -6.41 18.06
CA GLU A 178 21.09 -7.34 19.17
C GLU A 178 22.50 -7.16 19.78
N ASN A 179 23.45 -6.64 19.01
CA ASN A 179 24.81 -6.32 19.46
C ASN A 179 24.99 -4.85 19.87
N ASN A 180 23.93 -4.18 20.32
CA ASN A 180 23.97 -2.78 20.80
C ASN A 180 24.55 -1.81 19.78
N LEU A 181 24.13 -1.93 18.52
CA LEU A 181 24.61 -1.12 17.38
C LEU A 181 26.10 -1.31 17.06
N LYS A 182 26.73 -2.40 17.52
CA LYS A 182 28.05 -2.80 17.02
C LYS A 182 27.87 -3.74 15.82
N ILE A 183 28.70 -3.58 14.80
CA ILE A 183 28.70 -4.47 13.63
C ILE A 183 29.56 -5.70 13.95
N PRO A 184 28.96 -6.88 14.20
CA PRO A 184 29.73 -8.07 14.55
C PRO A 184 30.47 -8.63 13.33
N HIS A 185 31.50 -9.45 13.58
CA HIS A 185 32.40 -9.95 12.54
C HIS A 185 31.69 -10.75 11.43
N ASN A 186 30.66 -11.53 11.77
CA ASN A 186 29.84 -12.27 10.82
C ASN A 186 29.05 -11.34 9.88
N VAL A 187 28.54 -10.20 10.38
CA VAL A 187 27.91 -9.17 9.54
C VAL A 187 28.93 -8.53 8.62
N LYS A 188 30.14 -8.21 9.11
CA LYS A 188 31.21 -7.62 8.27
C LYS A 188 31.55 -8.51 7.07
N LYS A 189 31.51 -9.83 7.20
CA LYS A 189 31.78 -10.78 6.10
C LYS A 189 30.79 -10.68 4.94
N VAL A 190 29.59 -10.15 5.17
CA VAL A 190 28.53 -10.06 4.15
C VAL A 190 28.27 -8.63 3.69
N LEU A 191 29.07 -7.67 4.16
CA LEU A 191 29.04 -6.27 3.77
C LEU A 191 30.33 -5.91 3.04
N PRO A 192 30.29 -5.02 2.03
CA PRO A 192 31.52 -4.41 1.54
C PRO A 192 32.11 -3.47 2.61
N ASP A 193 33.43 -3.27 2.58
CA ASP A 193 34.14 -2.42 3.54
C ASP A 193 33.61 -0.98 3.55
N SER A 194 33.27 -0.45 2.37
CA SER A 194 32.58 0.83 2.18
C SER A 194 31.31 0.94 3.03
N THR A 195 30.39 -0.03 2.88
CA THR A 195 29.16 -0.07 3.68
C THR A 195 29.46 -0.16 5.16
N THR A 196 30.42 -1.01 5.56
CA THR A 196 30.78 -1.16 6.98
C THR A 196 31.24 0.17 7.57
N ASN A 197 32.13 0.88 6.89
CA ASN A 197 32.64 2.18 7.33
C ASN A 197 31.53 3.24 7.43
N ILE A 198 30.63 3.30 6.43
CA ILE A 198 29.50 4.22 6.43
C ILE A 198 28.54 3.92 7.58
N LEU A 199 28.21 2.64 7.82
CA LEU A 199 27.35 2.25 8.94
C LEU A 199 27.98 2.61 10.28
N GLU A 200 29.28 2.34 10.48
CA GLU A 200 29.99 2.71 11.72
C GLU A 200 29.98 4.21 11.96
N ASP A 201 30.12 5.03 10.91
CA ASP A 201 30.03 6.49 10.99
C ASP A 201 28.61 6.96 11.37
N GLU A 202 27.57 6.44 10.72
CA GLU A 202 26.18 6.79 11.04
C GLU A 202 25.75 6.32 12.44
N ILE A 203 26.27 5.18 12.92
CA ILE A 203 26.08 4.73 14.30
C ILE A 203 26.73 5.72 15.28
N LYS A 204 27.98 6.13 15.04
CA LYS A 204 28.69 7.10 15.90
C LYS A 204 27.97 8.45 15.97
N LYS A 205 27.36 8.88 14.86
CA LYS A 205 26.56 10.11 14.78
C LYS A 205 25.19 10.00 15.45
N GLY A 206 24.74 8.80 15.82
CA GLY A 206 23.41 8.59 16.40
C GLY A 206 22.26 8.68 15.39
N ASN A 207 22.56 8.57 14.10
CA ASN A 207 21.58 8.70 13.01
C ASN A 207 20.80 7.40 12.74
N MET A 208 21.11 6.32 13.47
CA MET A 208 20.54 4.99 13.28
C MET A 208 20.20 4.33 14.64
N PRO A 209 19.19 3.44 14.69
CA PRO A 209 18.27 3.07 13.60
C PRO A 209 17.20 4.14 13.38
N GLY A 210 16.66 4.24 12.16
CA GLY A 210 15.44 5.02 11.93
C GLY A 210 14.27 4.46 12.74
N LYS A 211 13.45 5.36 13.32
CA LYS A 211 12.35 5.01 14.22
C LYS A 211 11.04 5.63 13.77
N ARG A 212 9.96 4.92 14.08
CA ARG A 212 8.58 5.42 13.94
C ARG A 212 8.33 6.52 14.99
N ASN A 213 7.59 7.56 14.63
CA ASN A 213 7.05 8.53 15.57
C ASN A 213 5.88 7.91 16.35
N LEU A 214 6.21 7.11 17.36
CA LEU A 214 5.22 6.41 18.18
C LEU A 214 4.32 7.36 18.97
N GLU A 215 4.82 8.54 19.38
CA GLU A 215 4.00 9.52 20.07
C GLU A 215 2.81 9.96 19.20
N VAL A 216 3.08 10.34 17.95
CA VAL A 216 2.03 10.72 16.99
C VAL A 216 1.07 9.57 16.73
N VAL A 217 1.60 8.36 16.50
CA VAL A 217 0.79 7.18 16.20
C VAL A 217 -0.13 6.83 17.36
N LEU A 218 0.42 6.69 18.58
CA LEU A 218 -0.35 6.33 19.76
C LEU A 218 -1.36 7.42 20.10
N ASN A 219 -0.99 8.70 20.05
CA ASN A 219 -1.91 9.80 20.29
C ASN A 219 -3.11 9.74 19.34
N ARG A 220 -2.87 9.59 18.02
CA ARG A 220 -3.94 9.51 17.02
C ARG A 220 -4.82 8.27 17.21
N LEU A 221 -4.22 7.11 17.46
CA LEU A 221 -4.95 5.86 17.65
C LEU A 221 -5.77 5.86 18.94
N ASN A 222 -5.34 6.57 19.97
CA ASN A 222 -6.04 6.64 21.25
C ASN A 222 -7.14 7.70 21.27
N THR A 223 -6.95 8.84 20.62
CA THR A 223 -7.85 10.00 20.76
C THR A 223 -8.86 10.13 19.62
N ARG A 224 -8.55 9.69 18.40
CA ARG A 224 -9.43 9.93 17.24
C ARG A 224 -10.76 9.19 17.37
N PRO A 225 -11.91 9.82 17.05
CA PRO A 225 -13.18 9.13 17.06
C PRO A 225 -13.28 8.12 15.90
N ARG A 226 -14.20 7.16 16.03
CA ARG A 226 -14.39 6.06 15.06
C ARG A 226 -14.47 6.51 13.60
N HIS A 227 -15.29 7.52 13.31
CA HIS A 227 -15.46 8.03 11.94
C HIS A 227 -14.21 8.71 11.38
N LYS A 228 -13.31 9.25 12.24
CA LYS A 228 -12.04 9.83 11.78
C LYS A 228 -11.01 8.73 11.49
N LEU A 229 -10.93 7.70 12.34
CA LEU A 229 -10.09 6.54 12.04
C LEU A 229 -10.50 5.84 10.74
N LEU A 230 -11.81 5.75 10.46
CA LEU A 230 -12.30 5.15 9.22
C LEU A 230 -11.96 5.96 7.96
N LYS A 231 -11.63 7.25 8.10
CA LYS A 231 -11.15 8.10 7.00
C LYS A 231 -9.65 7.92 6.71
N THR A 232 -8.88 7.36 7.64
CA THR A 232 -7.47 7.00 7.42
C THR A 232 -7.39 5.86 6.41
N ALA A 233 -6.47 5.97 5.46
CA ALA A 233 -6.25 4.92 4.47
C ALA A 233 -5.80 3.60 5.14
N HIS A 234 -6.12 2.47 4.52
CA HIS A 234 -5.75 1.12 4.99
C HIS A 234 -6.35 0.69 6.33
N LEU A 235 -7.20 1.49 6.97
CA LEU A 235 -8.04 1.05 8.09
C LEU A 235 -9.45 0.70 7.60
N ASN A 236 -9.85 -0.57 7.71
CA ASN A 236 -11.23 -1.02 7.47
C ASN A 236 -12.08 -0.96 8.76
N ALA A 237 -13.37 -1.30 8.68
CA ALA A 237 -14.25 -1.24 9.84
C ALA A 237 -13.81 -2.16 10.99
N SER A 238 -13.30 -3.35 10.67
CA SER A 238 -12.82 -4.32 11.66
C SER A 238 -11.59 -3.80 12.42
N ALA A 239 -10.59 -3.29 11.68
CA ALA A 239 -9.39 -2.69 12.27
C ALA A 239 -9.74 -1.52 13.17
N VAL A 240 -10.62 -0.63 12.73
CA VAL A 240 -11.07 0.50 13.55
C VAL A 240 -11.76 0.04 14.83
N GLU A 241 -12.58 -1.02 14.78
CA GLU A 241 -13.25 -1.54 15.97
C GLU A 241 -12.26 -2.14 16.96
N HIS A 242 -11.34 -3.00 16.51
CA HIS A 242 -10.29 -3.57 17.37
C HIS A 242 -9.33 -2.50 17.91
N ILE A 243 -9.10 -1.43 17.15
CA ILE A 243 -8.34 -0.25 17.62
C ILE A 243 -9.07 0.42 18.77
N ILE A 244 -10.39 0.63 18.67
CA ILE A 244 -11.16 1.29 19.73
C ILE A 244 -11.25 0.42 20.97
N GLN A 245 -11.47 -0.89 20.80
CA GLN A 245 -11.55 -1.85 21.91
C GLN A 245 -10.23 -2.01 22.66
N GLY A 246 -9.09 -1.89 21.95
CA GLY A 246 -7.77 -2.06 22.55
C GLY A 246 -7.22 -0.81 23.24
N ARG A 247 -7.93 0.33 23.22
CA ARG A 247 -7.50 1.54 23.93
C ARG A 247 -7.48 1.31 25.44
N TRP A 248 -6.55 1.91 26.18
CA TRP A 248 -5.53 2.88 25.74
C TRP A 248 -4.19 2.21 25.43
N TYR A 249 -3.56 2.60 24.34
CA TYR A 249 -2.25 2.09 23.92
C TYR A 249 -1.09 2.88 24.53
N GLN A 250 -0.10 2.17 25.03
CA GLN A 250 1.17 2.70 25.53
C GLN A 250 2.37 2.26 24.70
N ALA A 251 2.20 1.23 23.87
CA ALA A 251 3.27 0.66 23.05
C ALA A 251 2.76 0.14 21.71
N GLU A 252 3.64 0.08 20.71
CA GLU A 252 3.29 -0.35 19.35
C GLU A 252 2.76 -1.79 19.32
N ASN A 253 3.38 -2.70 20.08
CA ASN A 253 3.01 -4.13 20.12
C ASN A 253 1.53 -4.38 20.51
N GLN A 254 0.94 -3.52 21.34
CA GLN A 254 -0.48 -3.56 21.69
C GLN A 254 -1.36 -3.20 20.49
N VAL A 255 -0.97 -2.18 19.72
CA VAL A 255 -1.66 -1.82 18.47
C VAL A 255 -1.57 -2.95 17.45
N TRP A 256 -0.39 -3.58 17.33
CA TRP A 256 -0.21 -4.75 16.48
C TRP A 256 -1.14 -5.90 16.86
N ALA A 257 -1.42 -6.11 18.16
CA ALA A 257 -2.38 -7.12 18.60
C ALA A 257 -3.80 -6.84 18.08
N SER A 258 -4.26 -5.59 18.20
CA SER A 258 -5.57 -5.18 17.65
C SER A 258 -5.65 -5.32 16.13
N LEU A 259 -4.60 -4.95 15.39
CA LEU A 259 -4.57 -5.13 13.94
C LEU A 259 -4.57 -6.61 13.55
N ARG A 260 -3.86 -7.48 14.29
CA ARG A 260 -3.89 -8.94 14.05
C ARG A 260 -5.28 -9.52 14.28
N GLN A 261 -6.00 -9.09 15.32
CA GLN A 261 -7.39 -9.51 15.55
C GLN A 261 -8.31 -9.13 14.38
N ALA A 262 -8.04 -8.01 13.71
CA ALA A 262 -8.73 -7.59 12.50
C ALA A 262 -8.27 -8.34 11.21
N GLY A 263 -7.40 -9.33 11.33
CA GLY A 263 -6.88 -10.12 10.20
C GLY A 263 -5.72 -9.47 9.44
N TYR A 264 -5.08 -8.43 9.99
CA TYR A 264 -3.98 -7.76 9.31
C TYR A 264 -2.68 -8.53 9.48
N GLY A 265 -2.06 -8.87 8.35
CA GLY A 265 -0.69 -9.40 8.33
C GLY A 265 0.36 -8.29 8.50
N PRO A 266 1.63 -8.64 8.76
CA PRO A 266 2.66 -7.67 9.14
C PRO A 266 2.87 -6.50 8.18
N VAL A 267 2.81 -6.76 6.87
CA VAL A 267 3.00 -5.72 5.84
C VAL A 267 1.85 -4.72 5.85
N LEU A 268 0.61 -5.19 5.92
CA LEU A 268 -0.57 -4.32 5.95
C LEU A 268 -0.67 -3.56 7.28
N SER A 269 -0.29 -4.18 8.40
CA SER A 269 -0.21 -3.49 9.69
C SER A 269 0.75 -2.31 9.64
N ARG A 270 1.96 -2.50 9.09
CA ARG A 270 2.95 -1.41 8.93
C ARG A 270 2.45 -0.30 8.02
N LEU A 271 1.77 -0.65 6.92
CA LEU A 271 1.18 0.35 6.03
C LEU A 271 0.09 1.17 6.73
N ALA A 272 -0.82 0.50 7.45
CA ALA A 272 -1.85 1.17 8.22
C ALA A 272 -1.26 2.09 9.29
N LEU A 273 -0.23 1.66 10.01
CA LEU A 273 0.47 2.49 10.99
C LEU A 273 1.17 3.69 10.36
N SER A 274 1.77 3.53 9.17
CA SER A 274 2.41 4.64 8.46
C SER A 274 1.38 5.64 7.93
N CYS A 275 0.21 5.18 7.47
CA CYS A 275 -0.91 6.08 7.15
C CYS A 275 -1.43 6.81 8.39
N VAL A 276 -1.45 6.16 9.55
CA VAL A 276 -1.82 6.81 10.82
C VAL A 276 -0.78 7.83 11.24
N GLU A 277 0.51 7.54 11.07
CA GLU A 277 1.64 8.43 11.38
C GLU A 277 1.70 9.67 10.48
N GLU A 278 1.42 9.51 9.19
CA GLU A 278 1.49 10.57 8.19
C GLU A 278 0.12 11.23 7.91
N ASP A 279 -0.92 10.82 8.62
CA ASP A 279 -2.31 11.27 8.46
C ASP A 279 -2.91 11.06 7.07
N VAL A 280 -2.46 10.01 6.37
CA VAL A 280 -2.91 9.71 5.01
C VAL A 280 -4.38 9.34 5.02
N THR A 281 -5.17 10.09 4.24
CA THR A 281 -6.61 9.84 4.11
C THR A 281 -6.92 8.96 2.90
N ARG A 282 -8.09 8.32 2.91
CA ARG A 282 -8.61 7.64 1.72
C ARG A 282 -8.81 8.59 0.53
N GLY A 283 -9.10 9.87 0.80
CA GLY A 283 -9.26 10.88 -0.24
C GLY A 283 -7.95 11.15 -0.99
N GLU A 284 -6.89 11.42 -0.24
CA GLU A 284 -5.54 11.61 -0.80
C GLU A 284 -5.09 10.40 -1.62
N LEU A 285 -5.30 9.19 -1.11
CA LEU A 285 -4.94 7.97 -1.81
C LEU A 285 -5.78 7.75 -3.07
N TYR A 286 -7.06 8.12 -3.04
CA TYR A 286 -7.96 8.06 -4.19
C TYR A 286 -7.51 9.01 -5.30
N GLU A 287 -7.15 10.25 -4.98
CA GLU A 287 -6.60 11.23 -5.95
C GLU A 287 -5.31 10.70 -6.56
N LEU A 288 -4.39 10.24 -5.72
CA LEU A 288 -3.11 9.69 -6.16
C LEU A 288 -3.29 8.54 -7.15
N ILE A 289 -4.18 7.58 -6.86
CA ILE A 289 -4.43 6.45 -7.77
C ILE A 289 -5.08 6.94 -9.06
N ILE A 290 -6.05 7.85 -9.00
CA ILE A 290 -6.72 8.39 -10.18
C ILE A 290 -5.74 9.11 -11.10
N ASP A 291 -4.79 9.86 -10.55
CA ASP A 291 -3.85 10.61 -11.38
C ASP A 291 -2.89 9.68 -12.13
N TYR A 292 -2.46 8.56 -11.54
CA TYR A 292 -1.74 7.52 -12.26
C TYR A 292 -2.64 6.71 -13.21
N GLU A 293 -3.93 6.55 -12.88
CA GLU A 293 -4.90 5.89 -13.75
C GLU A 293 -5.11 6.68 -15.04
N LYS A 294 -5.26 8.01 -14.96
CA LYS A 294 -5.35 8.92 -16.13
C LYS A 294 -4.13 8.81 -17.04
N GLN A 295 -2.96 8.53 -16.48
CA GLN A 295 -1.72 8.35 -17.24
C GLN A 295 -1.64 6.97 -17.91
N GLY A 296 -2.54 6.04 -17.57
CA GLY A 296 -2.54 4.65 -18.05
C GLY A 296 -1.50 3.78 -17.35
N ILE A 297 -1.04 4.19 -16.17
CA ILE A 297 0.00 3.49 -15.38
C ILE A 297 -0.63 2.42 -14.50
N ILE A 298 -1.80 2.69 -13.93
CA ILE A 298 -2.49 1.73 -13.06
C ILE A 298 -3.10 0.59 -13.89
N PRO A 299 -2.81 -0.68 -13.55
CA PRO A 299 -3.41 -1.81 -14.24
C PRO A 299 -4.94 -1.87 -14.12
N PRO A 300 -5.64 -2.44 -15.12
CA PRO A 300 -7.10 -2.46 -15.15
C PRO A 300 -7.76 -3.08 -13.91
N ASP A 301 -7.17 -4.15 -13.35
CA ASP A 301 -7.70 -4.84 -12.17
C ASP A 301 -7.61 -4.03 -10.86
N GLN A 302 -6.87 -2.92 -10.88
CA GLN A 302 -6.55 -2.08 -9.72
C GLN A 302 -7.16 -0.69 -9.81
N THR A 303 -7.80 -0.33 -10.93
CA THR A 303 -8.45 0.97 -11.08
C THR A 303 -9.50 1.19 -10.00
N ILE A 304 -9.73 2.45 -9.64
CA ILE A 304 -10.78 2.82 -8.67
C ILE A 304 -12.14 2.35 -9.16
N GLY A 305 -12.40 2.50 -10.47
CA GLY A 305 -13.60 2.01 -11.12
C GLY A 305 -13.80 0.51 -10.92
N GLN A 306 -12.75 -0.31 -11.11
CA GLN A 306 -12.82 -1.76 -10.94
C GLN A 306 -13.09 -2.17 -9.49
N VAL A 307 -12.53 -1.45 -8.51
CA VAL A 307 -12.76 -1.71 -7.08
C VAL A 307 -14.23 -1.44 -6.72
N ILE A 308 -14.79 -0.33 -7.21
CA ILE A 308 -16.20 0.03 -7.00
C ILE A 308 -17.13 -0.94 -7.74
N GLU A 309 -16.81 -1.27 -9.00
CA GLU A 309 -17.57 -2.23 -9.81
C GLU A 309 -17.62 -3.61 -9.13
N ARG A 310 -16.51 -4.06 -8.56
CA ARG A 310 -16.46 -5.31 -7.80
C ARG A 310 -17.41 -5.28 -6.60
N ALA A 311 -17.40 -4.20 -5.83
CA ALA A 311 -18.29 -4.06 -4.67
C ALA A 311 -19.76 -4.09 -5.11
N TRP A 312 -20.08 -3.41 -6.21
CA TRP A 312 -21.43 -3.37 -6.78
C TRP A 312 -21.89 -4.74 -7.31
N TYR A 313 -21.02 -5.42 -8.04
CA TYR A 313 -21.26 -6.77 -8.55
C TYR A 313 -21.55 -7.73 -7.40
N VAL A 314 -20.69 -7.76 -6.39
CA VAL A 314 -20.85 -8.66 -5.23
C VAL A 314 -22.17 -8.37 -4.51
N ALA A 315 -22.48 -7.10 -4.23
CA ALA A 315 -23.74 -6.72 -3.60
C ALA A 315 -24.97 -7.15 -4.40
N SER A 316 -24.91 -7.02 -5.73
CA SER A 316 -26.00 -7.42 -6.64
C SER A 316 -26.19 -8.94 -6.71
N MET A 317 -25.11 -9.72 -6.55
CA MET A 317 -25.19 -11.18 -6.55
C MET A 317 -25.64 -11.74 -5.19
N VAL A 318 -25.26 -11.08 -4.09
CA VAL A 318 -25.75 -11.45 -2.76
C VAL A 318 -27.27 -11.31 -2.66
N GLU A 319 -27.84 -10.27 -3.26
CA GLU A 319 -29.29 -10.10 -3.36
C GLU A 319 -29.98 -11.26 -4.12
N LYS A 320 -29.24 -11.94 -5.02
CA LYS A 320 -29.70 -13.12 -5.77
C LYS A 320 -29.40 -14.45 -5.06
N GLY A 321 -28.98 -14.41 -3.79
CA GLY A 321 -28.73 -15.60 -2.96
C GLY A 321 -27.31 -16.16 -3.01
N PHE A 322 -26.37 -15.52 -3.72
CA PHE A 322 -24.96 -15.97 -3.69
C PHE A 322 -24.25 -15.52 -2.42
N THR A 323 -23.25 -16.27 -1.99
CA THR A 323 -22.31 -15.76 -0.97
C THR A 323 -21.38 -14.71 -1.56
N SER A 324 -20.86 -13.81 -0.71
CA SER A 324 -19.88 -12.80 -1.13
C SER A 324 -18.63 -13.42 -1.77
N SER A 325 -18.20 -14.59 -1.28
CA SER A 325 -17.02 -15.30 -1.81
C SER A 325 -17.26 -15.83 -3.21
N GLU A 326 -18.37 -16.53 -3.44
CA GLU A 326 -18.73 -17.05 -4.77
C GLU A 326 -18.91 -15.93 -5.79
N ALA A 327 -19.57 -14.84 -5.38
CA ALA A 327 -19.73 -13.66 -6.23
C ALA A 327 -18.37 -13.05 -6.59
N HIS A 328 -17.46 -12.92 -5.61
CA HIS A 328 -16.12 -12.40 -5.85
C HIS A 328 -15.32 -13.26 -6.84
N GLU A 329 -15.39 -14.59 -6.72
CA GLU A 329 -14.73 -15.50 -7.65
C GLU A 329 -15.27 -15.39 -9.08
N LYS A 330 -16.59 -15.33 -9.23
CA LYS A 330 -17.22 -15.12 -10.55
C LYS A 330 -16.74 -13.81 -11.19
N PHE A 331 -16.68 -12.73 -10.42
CA PHE A 331 -16.16 -11.45 -10.90
C PHE A 331 -14.71 -11.56 -11.38
N ARG A 332 -13.85 -12.25 -10.62
CA ARG A 332 -12.45 -12.50 -10.98
C ARG A 332 -12.27 -13.38 -12.23
N LYS A 333 -13.27 -14.20 -12.56
CA LYS A 333 -13.34 -15.00 -13.79
C LYS A 333 -13.90 -14.21 -14.99
N GLY A 334 -14.20 -12.92 -14.81
CA GLY A 334 -14.66 -12.03 -15.87
C GLY A 334 -16.18 -11.85 -15.93
N SER A 335 -16.94 -12.44 -15.01
CA SER A 335 -18.38 -12.17 -14.94
C SER A 335 -18.64 -10.71 -14.60
N ARG A 336 -19.62 -10.11 -15.28
CA ARG A 336 -20.06 -8.73 -15.11
C ARG A 336 -21.58 -8.66 -15.11
N ILE A 337 -22.13 -7.56 -14.62
CA ILE A 337 -23.57 -7.25 -14.69
C ILE A 337 -23.79 -6.01 -15.56
N LYS A 338 -24.97 -5.90 -16.18
CA LYS A 338 -25.33 -4.75 -17.03
C LYS A 338 -25.50 -3.47 -16.22
N ASP A 339 -26.01 -3.59 -14.99
CA ASP A 339 -26.29 -2.44 -14.12
C ASP A 339 -25.00 -1.79 -13.65
N LYS A 340 -24.86 -0.49 -13.91
CA LYS A 340 -23.70 0.29 -13.48
C LYS A 340 -23.71 0.56 -11.97
N PRO A 341 -22.53 0.68 -11.34
CA PRO A 341 -22.42 1.07 -9.94
C PRO A 341 -23.07 2.42 -9.65
N GLN A 342 -23.72 2.53 -8.49
CA GLN A 342 -24.22 3.81 -8.01
C GLN A 342 -23.11 4.57 -7.28
N TYR A 343 -22.84 5.79 -7.73
CA TYR A 343 -21.87 6.71 -7.10
C TYR A 343 -22.53 7.70 -6.14
N SER A 344 -23.85 7.83 -6.18
CA SER A 344 -24.61 8.57 -5.18
C SER A 344 -25.95 7.89 -4.92
N PHE A 345 -26.31 7.80 -3.64
CA PHE A 345 -27.56 7.20 -3.18
C PHE A 345 -27.94 7.75 -1.82
N GLU A 346 -29.20 7.56 -1.41
CA GLU A 346 -29.72 8.10 -0.17
C GLU A 346 -30.03 7.00 0.85
N ALA A 347 -29.67 7.25 2.10
CA ALA A 347 -30.02 6.41 3.24
C ALA A 347 -31.06 7.12 4.12
N GLY A 348 -32.02 6.35 4.63
CA GLY A 348 -32.87 6.82 5.72
C GLY A 348 -32.10 6.90 7.04
N ILE A 349 -32.59 7.74 7.95
CA ILE A 349 -32.10 7.84 9.32
C ILE A 349 -33.27 7.81 10.29
N HIS A 350 -32.99 7.42 11.52
CA HIS A 350 -33.91 7.55 12.64
C HIS A 350 -33.52 8.78 13.46
N LEU A 351 -34.44 9.73 13.58
CA LEU A 351 -34.27 10.98 14.32
C LEU A 351 -35.41 11.11 15.34
N ARG A 352 -35.08 11.66 16.50
CA ARG A 352 -36.05 12.01 17.55
C ARG A 352 -36.54 13.43 17.33
N SER A 353 -37.77 13.73 17.75
CA SER A 353 -38.41 15.03 17.48
C SER A 353 -37.55 16.23 17.93
N PHE A 354 -36.94 16.15 19.12
CA PHE A 354 -36.09 17.22 19.65
C PHE A 354 -34.76 17.40 18.89
N GLU A 355 -34.33 16.42 18.09
CA GLU A 355 -33.11 16.52 17.29
C GLU A 355 -33.33 17.38 16.04
N LEU A 356 -34.58 17.44 15.53
CA LEU A 356 -34.94 18.05 14.25
C LEU A 356 -34.62 19.54 14.17
N GLU A 357 -34.85 20.28 15.25
CA GLU A 357 -34.67 21.75 15.30
C GLU A 357 -33.21 22.17 15.06
N SER A 358 -32.27 21.31 15.44
CA SER A 358 -30.84 21.59 15.34
C SER A 358 -30.23 21.21 13.99
N LEU A 359 -31.00 20.55 13.12
CA LEU A 359 -30.50 20.04 11.84
C LEU A 359 -30.60 21.08 10.73
N LYS A 360 -29.56 21.15 9.91
CA LYS A 360 -29.48 22.00 8.73
C LYS A 360 -29.15 21.15 7.50
N GLU A 361 -29.76 21.47 6.38
CA GLU A 361 -29.40 20.86 5.10
C GLU A 361 -27.95 21.19 4.74
N GLY A 362 -27.26 20.25 4.09
CA GLY A 362 -25.84 20.36 3.76
C GLY A 362 -24.89 19.97 4.89
N MET A 363 -25.39 19.57 6.06
CA MET A 363 -24.52 19.15 7.16
C MET A 363 -23.75 17.86 6.84
N ASP A 364 -22.46 17.85 7.19
CA ASP A 364 -21.61 16.66 7.10
C ASP A 364 -22.16 15.51 7.96
N ALA A 365 -22.39 14.37 7.31
CA ALA A 365 -22.71 13.12 7.96
C ALA A 365 -21.49 12.20 7.97
N HIS A 366 -20.91 12.02 9.15
CA HIS A 366 -19.71 11.21 9.33
C HIS A 366 -20.07 9.73 9.44
N LEU A 367 -19.72 8.95 8.42
CA LEU A 367 -20.01 7.52 8.36
C LEU A 367 -19.11 6.71 9.30
N TYR A 368 -19.69 5.69 9.91
CA TYR A 368 -18.95 4.68 10.67
C TYR A 368 -19.72 3.35 10.71
N VAL A 369 -19.04 2.29 11.12
CA VAL A 369 -19.64 1.00 11.47
C VAL A 369 -19.62 0.87 12.98
N ASP A 370 -20.75 0.60 13.63
CA ASP A 370 -20.77 0.46 15.08
C ASP A 370 -20.25 -0.90 15.58
N LYS A 371 -20.19 -1.08 16.91
CA LYS A 371 -19.71 -2.31 17.54
C LYS A 371 -20.55 -3.57 17.22
N ARG A 372 -21.76 -3.39 16.70
CA ARG A 372 -22.67 -4.47 16.27
C ARG A 372 -22.56 -4.72 14.76
N GLY A 373 -21.66 -4.02 14.07
CA GLY A 373 -21.49 -4.11 12.62
C GLY A 373 -22.48 -3.27 11.81
N VAL A 374 -23.29 -2.43 12.46
CA VAL A 374 -24.32 -1.63 11.81
C VAL A 374 -23.71 -0.38 11.16
N LEU A 375 -24.06 -0.15 9.90
CA LEU A 375 -23.71 1.08 9.18
C LEU A 375 -24.51 2.26 9.78
N ALA A 376 -23.80 3.27 10.26
CA ALA A 376 -24.38 4.41 10.94
C ALA A 376 -23.71 5.73 10.50
N CYS A 377 -24.36 6.84 10.82
CA CYS A 377 -23.80 8.17 10.66
C CYS A 377 -23.81 8.95 11.97
N GLU A 378 -22.86 9.88 12.07
CA GLU A 378 -22.75 10.86 13.13
C GLU A 378 -22.89 12.27 12.52
N LEU A 379 -23.84 13.04 13.01
CA LEU A 379 -24.03 14.46 12.71
C LEU A 379 -23.60 15.27 13.93
N LYS A 380 -23.01 16.45 13.70
CA LYS A 380 -22.57 17.38 14.76
C LYS A 380 -23.21 18.75 14.60
N PRO A 381 -24.52 18.88 14.86
CA PRO A 381 -25.15 20.20 14.92
C PRO A 381 -24.64 20.97 16.16
N SER A 382 -24.86 22.28 16.19
CA SER A 382 -24.37 23.13 17.27
C SER A 382 -24.80 22.59 18.64
N GLY A 383 -23.84 22.43 19.55
CA GLY A 383 -24.07 22.01 20.93
C GLY A 383 -24.50 20.55 21.14
N ARG A 384 -24.58 19.71 20.10
CA ARG A 384 -24.93 18.28 20.30
C ARG A 384 -24.38 17.34 19.24
N LYS A 385 -24.60 16.05 19.50
CA LYS A 385 -24.14 14.95 18.66
C LYS A 385 -25.29 13.99 18.41
N VAL A 386 -25.65 13.80 17.14
CA VAL A 386 -26.71 12.88 16.71
C VAL A 386 -26.07 11.67 16.05
N LYS A 387 -26.43 10.46 16.51
CA LYS A 387 -25.97 9.20 15.93
C LYS A 387 -27.18 8.40 15.47
N SER A 388 -27.16 7.92 14.23
CA SER A 388 -28.29 7.21 13.66
C SER A 388 -27.85 6.04 12.78
N PRO A 389 -28.43 4.84 12.94
CA PRO A 389 -28.29 3.78 11.96
C PRO A 389 -28.81 4.21 10.59
N LEU A 390 -28.10 3.81 9.54
CA LEU A 390 -28.54 4.03 8.17
C LEU A 390 -29.57 2.97 7.77
N LYS A 391 -30.71 3.42 7.23
CA LYS A 391 -31.73 2.56 6.63
C LYS A 391 -31.48 2.47 5.13
N LEU A 392 -31.02 1.31 4.69
CA LEU A 392 -30.69 0.97 3.30
C LEU A 392 -31.37 -0.36 2.93
N SER A 393 -31.59 -0.61 1.64
CA SER A 393 -31.94 -1.97 1.18
C SER A 393 -30.77 -2.94 1.43
N GLY A 394 -31.04 -4.24 1.46
CA GLY A 394 -30.00 -5.26 1.68
C GLY A 394 -28.82 -5.12 0.70
N LYS A 395 -29.11 -4.95 -0.60
CA LYS A 395 -28.10 -4.66 -1.62
C LYS A 395 -27.26 -3.43 -1.30
N MET A 396 -27.90 -2.30 -0.95
CA MET A 396 -27.19 -1.04 -0.71
C MET A 396 -26.39 -1.06 0.60
N ALA A 397 -26.87 -1.78 1.61
CA ALA A 397 -26.13 -2.01 2.85
C ALA A 397 -24.87 -2.85 2.57
N THR A 398 -24.98 -3.95 1.82
CA THR A 398 -23.83 -4.77 1.40
C THR A 398 -22.84 -3.96 0.57
N TYR A 399 -23.33 -3.20 -0.41
CA TYR A 399 -22.49 -2.36 -1.26
C TYR A 399 -21.72 -1.31 -0.45
N LEU A 400 -22.41 -0.53 0.40
CA LEU A 400 -21.76 0.46 1.26
C LEU A 400 -20.74 -0.19 2.20
N ARG A 401 -21.05 -1.37 2.75
CA ARG A 401 -20.13 -2.10 3.63
C ARG A 401 -18.84 -2.50 2.89
N LEU A 402 -18.95 -3.02 1.67
CA LEU A 402 -17.80 -3.38 0.85
C LEU A 402 -16.95 -2.16 0.47
N LEU A 403 -17.57 -1.02 0.21
CA LEU A 403 -16.85 0.24 -0.03
C LEU A 403 -16.13 0.73 1.23
N VAL A 404 -16.77 0.66 2.40
CA VAL A 404 -16.12 0.96 3.68
C VAL A 404 -14.91 0.05 3.92
N ASP A 405 -15.03 -1.23 3.62
CA ASP A 405 -13.96 -2.22 3.85
C ASP A 405 -12.90 -2.26 2.73
N SER A 406 -13.11 -1.53 1.62
CA SER A 406 -12.14 -1.40 0.53
C SER A 406 -10.83 -0.71 0.91
N GLN A 407 -10.78 -0.06 2.09
CA GLN A 407 -9.62 0.66 2.65
C GLN A 407 -9.15 1.91 1.89
N ILE A 408 -9.56 2.08 0.63
CA ILE A 408 -9.06 3.12 -0.26
C ILE A 408 -10.15 4.04 -0.81
N ILE A 409 -11.41 3.59 -0.82
CA ILE A 409 -12.51 4.40 -1.36
C ILE A 409 -12.98 5.41 -0.29
N PRO A 410 -12.88 6.73 -0.55
CA PRO A 410 -13.47 7.74 0.32
C PRO A 410 -14.98 7.73 0.15
N LEU A 411 -15.67 8.02 1.25
CA LEU A 411 -17.13 8.09 1.32
C LEU A 411 -17.51 9.39 2.01
N ARG A 412 -18.41 10.15 1.38
CA ARG A 412 -18.95 11.40 1.91
C ARG A 412 -20.43 11.23 2.18
N GLY A 413 -20.88 11.78 3.30
CA GLY A 413 -22.28 11.80 3.69
C GLY A 413 -22.70 13.24 3.93
N GLU A 414 -23.88 13.60 3.45
CA GLU A 414 -24.45 14.94 3.57
C GLU A 414 -25.92 14.81 3.97
N LEU A 415 -26.36 15.59 4.95
CA LEU A 415 -27.75 15.64 5.37
C LEU A 415 -28.58 16.44 4.35
N VAL A 416 -29.60 15.81 3.78
CA VAL A 416 -30.48 16.42 2.78
C VAL A 416 -31.94 16.36 3.22
N LYS A 417 -32.72 17.40 2.89
CA LYS A 417 -34.14 17.48 3.24
C LYS A 417 -34.99 16.94 2.09
N LYS A 418 -35.96 16.08 2.41
CA LYS A 418 -36.95 15.56 1.45
C LYS A 418 -38.36 15.81 1.97
N LYS A 419 -39.34 15.66 1.07
CA LYS A 419 -40.78 15.76 1.40
C LYS A 419 -41.19 14.88 2.60
N ARG A 420 -40.58 13.69 2.74
CA ARG A 420 -40.85 12.73 3.81
C ARG A 420 -39.79 12.72 4.93
N GLY A 421 -39.14 13.87 5.18
CA GLY A 421 -38.15 14.03 6.26
C GLY A 421 -36.70 14.06 5.78
N TRP A 422 -35.77 13.85 6.72
CA TRP A 422 -34.32 13.93 6.47
C TRP A 422 -33.73 12.63 5.93
N ARG A 423 -32.74 12.74 5.05
CA ARG A 423 -31.96 11.62 4.48
C ARG A 423 -30.48 11.95 4.53
N ILE A 424 -29.64 10.91 4.50
CA ILE A 424 -28.20 11.09 4.22
C ILE A 424 -27.96 10.78 2.76
N LYS A 425 -27.55 11.79 1.99
CA LYS A 425 -27.01 11.59 0.64
C LYS A 425 -25.57 11.12 0.78
N LEU A 426 -25.31 9.93 0.28
CA LEU A 426 -24.00 9.30 0.24
C LEU A 426 -23.38 9.53 -1.13
N ARG A 427 -22.08 9.79 -1.16
CA ARG A 427 -21.26 9.88 -2.37
C ARG A 427 -20.06 8.95 -2.24
N VAL A 428 -19.80 8.18 -3.30
CA VAL A 428 -18.68 7.25 -3.43
C VAL A 428 -17.59 7.93 -4.25
N GLY A 429 -16.40 8.06 -3.69
CA GLY A 429 -15.37 8.94 -4.25
C GLY A 429 -15.39 10.32 -3.59
N LEU A 430 -14.76 11.29 -4.27
CA LEU A 430 -14.69 12.69 -3.82
C LEU A 430 -15.95 13.46 -4.21
#